data_AF-A0A0G4KF91-F1
#
_entry.id   AF-A0A0G4KF91-F1
#
_cell.length_a   1.000
_cell.length_b   1.000
_cell.length_c   1.000
_cell.angle_alpha   90.00
_cell.angle_beta   90.00
_cell.angle_gamma   90.00
#
_symmetry.space_group_name_H-M   'P 1'
#
loop_
_entity.id
_entity.type
_entity.pdbx_description
1 polymer ?
#
loop_
_entity_poly.entity_id
_entity_poly.type
_entity_poly.pdbx_seq_one_letter_code
_entity_poly.pdbx_strand_id
1 'polypeptide(L)'
;GIDTVINYEAPQKLEIYVHRVGRTARAGRAGVAVTLAAEPDRKVVKAAVKAGKAQGAKILSRVIEAGEADKWQDKVDEMEEEIEEINEEEKEERQLAQVEMQVRKGENLINHED
;
A
#
# COMPACT_ATOMS: atom_id res chain seq x y z
N GLY A 1 13.86 -8.48 0.44
CA GLY A 1 12.64 -8.32 1.25
C GLY A 1 12.19 -6.89 1.09
N ILE A 2 10.88 -6.67 1.06
CA ILE A 2 10.30 -5.32 1.08
C ILE A 2 10.52 -4.74 2.48
N ASP A 3 10.83 -3.46 2.63
CA ASP A 3 11.10 -2.89 3.96
C ASP A 3 9.81 -2.70 4.76
N THR A 4 8.76 -2.19 4.11
CA THR A 4 7.44 -1.98 4.73
C THR A 4 6.32 -2.64 3.91
N VAL A 5 5.42 -3.36 4.59
CA VAL A 5 4.18 -3.89 4.01
C VAL A 5 3.00 -3.11 4.58
N ILE A 6 2.16 -2.54 3.72
CA ILE A 6 0.93 -1.85 4.14
C ILE A 6 -0.26 -2.64 3.61
N ASN A 7 -1.08 -3.16 4.51
CA ASN A 7 -2.39 -3.71 4.17
C ASN A 7 -3.42 -2.59 4.30
N TYR A 8 -3.82 -2.03 3.17
CA TYR A 8 -4.89 -1.02 3.12
C TYR A 8 -6.22 -1.59 3.63
N GLU A 9 -6.51 -2.86 3.32
CA GLU A 9 -7.60 -3.62 3.91
C GLU A 9 -7.07 -4.85 4.63
N ALA A 10 -7.63 -5.12 5.79
CA ALA A 10 -7.27 -6.29 6.58
C ALA A 10 -7.66 -7.59 5.83
N PRO A 11 -6.74 -8.56 5.72
CA PRO A 11 -7.04 -9.85 5.11
C PRO A 11 -8.15 -10.60 5.87
N GLN A 12 -9.09 -11.24 5.18
CA GLN A 12 -10.20 -11.94 5.84
C GLN A 12 -9.78 -13.24 6.58
N LYS A 13 -8.56 -13.74 6.32
CA LYS A 13 -8.02 -14.97 6.94
C LYS A 13 -6.61 -14.74 7.47
N LEU A 14 -6.30 -15.35 8.61
CA LEU A 14 -4.99 -15.26 9.25
C LEU A 14 -3.84 -15.75 8.36
N GLU A 15 -4.04 -16.85 7.63
CA GLU A 15 -3.03 -17.40 6.73
C GLU A 15 -2.61 -16.40 5.65
N ILE A 16 -3.59 -15.70 5.07
CA ILE A 16 -3.35 -14.65 4.08
C ILE A 16 -2.58 -13.50 4.71
N TYR A 17 -2.95 -13.10 5.93
CA TYR A 17 -2.21 -12.09 6.69
C TYR A 17 -0.74 -12.47 6.88
N VAL A 18 -0.45 -13.70 7.32
CA VAL A 18 0.92 -14.19 7.51
C VAL A 18 1.72 -14.18 6.20
N HIS A 19 1.11 -14.60 5.09
CA HIS A 19 1.75 -14.58 3.77
C HIS A 19 2.06 -13.17 3.25
N ARG A 20 1.21 -12.19 3.58
CA ARG A 20 1.43 -10.77 3.23
C ARG A 20 2.55 -10.17 4.07
N VAL A 21 2.50 -10.29 5.40
CA VAL A 21 3.55 -9.71 6.26
C VAL A 21 4.89 -10.42 6.10
N GLY A 22 4.91 -11.70 5.70
CA GLY A 22 6.13 -12.45 5.36
C GLY A 22 6.88 -11.96 4.11
N ARG A 23 6.43 -10.88 3.46
CA ARG A 23 7.16 -10.18 2.39
C ARG A 23 8.25 -9.25 2.93
N THR A 24 8.11 -8.80 4.18
CA THR A 24 9.13 -8.04 4.93
C THR A 24 9.92 -8.93 5.90
N ALA A 25 10.89 -8.36 6.62
CA ALA A 25 11.68 -8.98 7.68
C ALA A 25 12.36 -10.33 7.31
N ARG A 26 12.99 -10.40 6.13
CA ARG A 26 13.67 -11.61 5.63
C ARG A 26 15.18 -11.60 5.91
N ALA A 27 15.76 -12.80 6.05
CA ALA A 27 17.20 -13.01 6.19
C ALA A 27 17.83 -12.19 7.33
N GLY A 28 17.16 -12.15 8.49
CA GLY A 28 17.65 -11.45 9.68
C GLY A 28 17.50 -9.93 9.64
N ARG A 29 16.97 -9.35 8.57
CA ARG A 29 16.63 -7.92 8.53
C ARG A 29 15.33 -7.65 9.28
N ALA A 30 15.25 -6.50 9.94
CA ALA A 30 14.00 -5.98 10.47
C ALA A 30 13.04 -5.57 9.34
N GLY A 31 11.76 -5.43 9.67
CA GLY A 31 10.73 -5.10 8.72
C GLY A 31 9.48 -4.58 9.41
N VAL A 32 8.72 -3.73 8.73
CA VAL A 32 7.50 -3.12 9.26
C VAL A 32 6.29 -3.63 8.49
N ALA A 33 5.24 -4.00 9.22
CA ALA A 33 3.95 -4.33 8.63
C ALA A 33 2.85 -3.50 9.31
N VAL A 34 2.14 -2.71 8.51
CA VAL A 34 1.01 -1.88 8.94
C VAL A 34 -0.26 -2.47 8.34
N THR A 35 -1.31 -2.60 9.14
CA THR A 35 -2.62 -3.07 8.64
C THR A 35 -3.69 -2.13 9.14
N LEU A 36 -4.44 -1.55 8.21
CA LEU A 36 -5.66 -0.82 8.53
C LEU A 36 -6.78 -1.83 8.65
N ALA A 37 -7.56 -1.73 9.72
CA ALA A 37 -8.62 -2.68 10.06
C ALA A 37 -9.81 -1.93 10.65
N ALA A 38 -11.01 -2.30 10.22
CA ALA A 38 -12.26 -1.77 10.76
C ALA A 38 -12.98 -2.83 11.61
N GLU A 39 -14.15 -2.48 12.19
CA GLU A 39 -14.93 -3.41 13.02
C GLU A 39 -15.23 -4.77 12.36
N PRO A 40 -15.52 -4.87 11.04
CA PRO A 40 -15.71 -6.15 10.37
C PRO A 40 -14.50 -7.09 10.47
N ASP A 41 -13.29 -6.53 10.53
CA ASP A 41 -12.02 -7.27 10.52
C ASP A 41 -11.59 -7.75 11.91
N ARG A 42 -12.39 -7.46 12.94
CA ARG A 42 -12.07 -7.79 14.33
C ARG A 42 -11.75 -9.27 14.56
N LYS A 43 -12.35 -10.16 13.77
CA LYS A 43 -12.05 -11.60 13.82
C LYS A 43 -10.61 -11.90 13.41
N VAL A 44 -10.12 -11.33 12.30
CA VAL A 44 -8.75 -11.57 11.85
C VAL A 44 -7.74 -10.88 12.78
N VAL A 45 -8.05 -9.67 13.27
CA VAL A 45 -7.16 -8.95 14.19
C VAL A 45 -6.96 -9.76 15.48
N LYS A 46 -8.03 -10.30 16.06
CA LYS A 46 -7.95 -11.19 17.23
C LYS A 46 -7.10 -12.44 16.95
N ALA A 47 -7.27 -13.06 15.77
CA ALA A 47 -6.49 -14.22 15.38
C ALA A 47 -5.00 -13.89 15.23
N ALA A 48 -4.67 -12.76 14.61
CA ALA A 48 -3.30 -12.29 14.43
C ALA A 48 -2.63 -11.96 15.77
N VAL A 49 -3.33 -11.28 16.68
CA VAL A 49 -2.84 -10.99 18.03
C VAL A 49 -2.59 -12.28 18.81
N LYS A 50 -3.50 -13.26 18.73
CA LYS A 50 -3.34 -14.56 19.40
C LYS A 50 -2.12 -15.32 18.84
N ALA A 51 -1.96 -15.36 17.52
CA ALA A 51 -0.81 -15.99 16.87
C ALA A 51 0.51 -15.30 17.27
N GLY A 52 0.54 -13.97 17.29
CA GLY A 52 1.71 -13.20 17.73
C GLY A 52 2.08 -13.49 19.19
N LYS A 53 1.11 -13.53 20.11
CA LYS A 53 1.35 -13.90 21.51
C LYS A 53 1.94 -15.31 21.65
N ALA A 54 1.43 -16.27 20.88
CA ALA A 54 1.96 -17.65 20.88
C ALA A 54 3.42 -17.72 20.39
N GLN A 55 3.84 -16.78 19.54
CA GLN A 55 5.21 -16.64 19.06
C GLN A 55 6.09 -15.75 19.96
N GLY A 56 5.59 -15.32 21.12
CA GLY A 56 6.32 -14.48 22.07
C GLY A 56 6.35 -12.99 21.72
N ALA A 57 5.52 -12.53 20.78
CA ALA A 57 5.46 -11.11 20.43
C ALA A 57 4.88 -10.27 21.58
N LYS A 58 5.53 -9.15 21.89
CA LYS A 58 5.02 -8.15 22.83
C LYS A 58 3.91 -7.35 22.14
N ILE A 59 2.68 -7.54 22.59
CA ILE A 59 1.52 -6.82 22.04
C ILE A 59 1.25 -5.57 22.86
N LEU A 60 1.29 -4.41 22.21
CA LEU A 60 0.90 -3.13 22.77
C LEU A 60 -0.47 -2.75 22.21
N SER A 61 -1.39 -2.35 23.07
CA SER A 61 -2.67 -1.76 22.68
C SER A 61 -2.69 -0.31 23.17
N ARG A 62 -2.98 0.61 22.25
CA ARG A 62 -3.08 2.03 22.52
C ARG A 62 -4.39 2.53 21.91
N VAL A 63 -5.06 3.41 22.62
CA VAL A 63 -6.17 4.19 22.10
C VAL A 63 -5.59 5.54 21.71
N ILE A 64 -5.91 5.98 20.49
CA ILE A 64 -5.50 7.30 19.99
C ILE A 64 -6.66 8.25 20.29
N GLU A 65 -6.36 9.39 20.91
CA GLU A 65 -7.35 10.42 21.18
C GLU A 65 -7.79 11.08 19.86
N ALA A 66 -9.08 11.43 19.74
CA ALA A 66 -9.62 11.99 18.50
C ALA A 66 -8.85 13.23 18.05
N GLY A 67 -8.52 14.14 18.98
CA GLY A 67 -7.75 15.35 18.66
C GLY A 67 -6.29 15.12 18.23
N GLU A 68 -5.73 13.92 18.44
CA GLU A 68 -4.45 13.54 17.81
C GLU A 68 -4.66 13.02 16.39
N ALA A 69 -5.74 12.29 16.15
CA ALA A 69 -6.11 11.81 14.82
C ALA A 69 -6.46 12.99 13.89
N ASP A 70 -7.18 13.99 14.40
CA ASP A 70 -7.56 15.20 13.66
C ASP A 70 -6.32 15.92 13.10
N LYS A 71 -5.25 16.06 13.91
CA LYS A 71 -3.98 16.66 13.45
C LYS A 71 -3.32 15.89 12.30
N TRP A 72 -3.50 14.58 12.25
CA TRP A 72 -2.98 13.78 11.14
C TRP A 72 -3.90 13.86 9.93
N GLN A 73 -5.21 13.98 10.13
CA GLN A 73 -6.16 14.24 9.07
C GLN A 73 -5.86 15.59 8.39
N ASP A 74 -5.68 16.66 9.17
CA ASP A 74 -5.35 17.98 8.66
C ASP A 74 -4.10 17.94 7.74
N LYS A 75 -3.07 17.21 8.16
CA LYS A 75 -1.85 17.03 7.35
C LYS A 75 -2.07 16.25 6.06
N VAL A 76 -3.00 15.29 6.07
CA VAL A 76 -3.34 14.52 4.86
C VAL A 76 -4.13 15.40 3.91
N ASP A 77 -5.06 16.19 4.44
CA ASP A 77 -5.88 17.12 3.66
C ASP A 77 -5.00 18.23 3.04
N GLU A 78 -3.99 18.73 3.77
CA GLU A 78 -2.99 19.68 3.24
C GLU A 78 -2.19 19.13 2.05
N MET A 79 -2.09 17.80 1.90
CA MET A 79 -1.40 17.16 0.78
C MET A 79 -2.30 16.93 -0.44
N GLU A 80 -3.60 17.23 -0.36
CA GLU A 80 -4.57 16.94 -1.41
C GLU A 80 -4.21 17.64 -2.73
N GLU A 81 -3.87 18.94 -2.68
CA GLU A 81 -3.49 19.72 -3.88
C GLU A 81 -2.24 19.15 -4.57
N GLU A 82 -1.19 18.80 -3.80
CA GLU A 82 0.04 18.20 -4.33
C GLU A 82 -0.24 16.83 -4.96
N ILE A 83 -1.10 16.02 -4.33
CA ILE A 83 -1.50 14.71 -4.86
C ILE A 83 -2.30 14.85 -6.16
N GLU A 84 -3.18 15.84 -6.25
CA GLU A 84 -3.95 16.11 -7.47
C GLU A 84 -3.03 16.51 -8.62
N GLU A 85 -2.08 17.43 -8.41
CA GLU A 85 -1.08 17.82 -9.41
C GLU A 85 -0.30 16.59 -9.93
N ILE A 86 0.23 15.76 -9.03
CA ILE A 86 0.99 14.57 -9.41
C ILE A 86 0.12 13.60 -10.24
N ASN A 87 -1.14 13.40 -9.87
CA ASN A 87 -2.05 12.51 -10.61
C ASN A 87 -2.38 13.04 -12.01
N GLU A 88 -2.48 14.36 -12.17
CA GLU A 88 -2.66 14.99 -13.48
C GLU A 88 -1.41 14.82 -14.33
N GLU A 89 -0.23 15.10 -13.78
CA GLU A 89 1.06 14.88 -14.47
C GLU A 89 1.22 13.42 -14.92
N GLU A 90 1.00 12.45 -14.03
CA GLU A 90 1.09 11.02 -14.37
C GLU A 90 0.10 10.63 -15.49
N LYS A 91 -1.08 11.25 -15.52
CA LYS A 91 -2.09 11.01 -16.55
C LYS A 91 -1.66 11.58 -17.89
N GLU A 92 -1.09 12.78 -17.91
CA GLU A 92 -0.56 13.41 -19.11
C GLU A 92 0.61 12.62 -19.69
N GLU A 93 1.58 12.24 -18.85
CA GLU A 93 2.71 11.39 -19.25
C GLU A 93 2.24 10.08 -19.87
N ARG A 94 1.24 9.43 -19.24
CA ARG A 94 0.67 8.19 -19.75
C ARG A 94 -0.02 8.36 -21.10
N GLN A 95 -0.67 9.49 -21.35
CA GLN A 95 -1.28 9.78 -22.65
C GLN A 95 -0.22 10.05 -23.72
N LEU A 96 0.80 10.84 -23.39
CA LEU A 96 1.90 11.13 -24.30
C LEU A 96 2.62 9.85 -24.72
N ALA A 97 2.93 8.96 -23.76
CA ALA A 97 3.56 7.66 -24.04
C ALA A 97 2.73 6.77 -24.97
N GLN A 98 1.39 6.85 -24.90
CA GLN A 98 0.50 6.11 -25.82
C GLN A 98 0.52 6.69 -27.23
N VAL A 99 0.51 8.02 -27.36
CA VAL A 99 0.58 8.71 -28.65
C VAL A 99 1.92 8.43 -29.33
N GLU A 100 3.03 8.56 -28.62
CA GLU A 100 4.37 8.22 -29.13
C GLU A 100 4.46 6.78 -29.61
N MET A 101 3.89 5.83 -28.86
CA MET A 101 3.85 4.43 -29.27
C MET A 101 3.08 4.22 -30.58
N GLN A 102 1.95 4.93 -30.77
CA GLN A 102 1.17 4.86 -32.01
C GLN A 102 1.91 5.48 -33.19
N VAL A 103 2.55 6.63 -33.01
CA VAL A 103 3.37 7.28 -34.04
C VAL A 103 4.49 6.35 -34.47
N ARG A 104 5.28 5.81 -33.53
CA ARG A 104 6.36 4.86 -33.82
C ARG A 104 5.85 3.61 -34.55
N LYS A 105 4.66 3.12 -34.19
CA LYS A 105 4.04 1.97 -34.88
C LYS A 105 3.67 2.31 -36.32
N GLY A 106 3.13 3.51 -36.56
CA GLY A 106 2.83 4.02 -37.90
C GLY A 106 4.09 4.20 -38.75
N GLU A 107 5.14 4.80 -38.19
CA GLU A 107 6.44 4.94 -38.86
C GLU A 107 7.03 3.59 -39.26
N ASN A 108 6.98 2.59 -38.37
CA ASN A 108 7.47 1.25 -38.68
C ASN A 108 6.65 0.55 -39.78
N LEU A 109 5.33 0.78 -39.85
CA LEU A 109 4.50 0.25 -40.93
C LEU A 109 4.89 0.85 -42.29
N ILE A 110 5.08 2.17 -42.34
CA ILE A 110 5.49 2.89 -43.56
C ILE A 110 6.90 2.46 -44.01
N ASN A 111 7.85 2.33 -43.07
CA ASN A 111 9.23 1.98 -43.38
C ASN A 111 9.45 0.50 -43.73
N HIS A 112 8.46 -0.36 -43.49
CA HIS A 112 8.52 -1.80 -43.76
C HIS A 112 7.39 -2.29 -44.69
N GLU A 113 6.79 -1.37 -45.47
CA GLU A 113 5.76 -1.69 -46.47
C GLU A 113 6.32 -2.14 -47.83
N ASP A 114 7.65 -2.24 -47.99
CA ASP A 114 8.34 -2.85 -49.14
C ASP A 114 8.84 -4.29 -48.85
#